data_AF-A0A2R8Y547-F1
#
_entry.id   AF-A0A2R8Y547-F1
#
_cell.length_a   1.000
_cell.length_b   1.000
_cell.length_c   1.000
_cell.angle_alpha   90.00
_cell.angle_beta   90.00
_cell.angle_gamma   90.00
#
_symmetry.space_group_name_H-M   'P 1'
#
loop_
_entity.id
_entity.type
_entity.pdbx_description
1 polymer ?
#
loop_
_entity_poly.entity_id
_entity_poly.type
_entity_poly.pdbx_seq_one_letter_code
_entity_poly.pdbx_strand_id
1 'polypeptide(L)'
;MGPTRVFRARHVAPDSIRGSFGLTDTRNTTHGSDSVVSASREIAAFFPDFSEQRWYEEEEPQLRCGPVCYSPEGGVHYVAGTGGLGPA
;
A
#
# COMPACT_ATOMS: atom_id res chain seq x y z
N MET A 1 -2.67 -8.42 5.07
CA MET A 1 -1.72 -9.46 4.56
C MET A 1 -1.99 -10.85 5.14
N GLY A 2 -2.11 -10.99 6.46
CA GLY A 2 -2.27 -12.27 7.16
C GLY A 2 -0.95 -12.82 7.72
N PRO A 3 -0.99 -13.94 8.47
CA PRO A 3 0.20 -14.53 9.09
C PRO A 3 1.34 -14.82 8.10
N THR A 4 2.59 -14.70 8.54
CA THR A 4 3.78 -14.91 7.68
C THR A 4 3.86 -16.32 7.11
N ARG A 5 3.52 -17.34 7.93
CA ARG A 5 3.51 -18.74 7.49
C ARG A 5 2.25 -19.02 6.67
N VAL A 6 2.43 -19.44 5.42
CA VAL A 6 1.33 -19.61 4.45
C VAL A 6 0.34 -20.66 4.93
N PHE A 7 0.83 -21.77 5.49
CA PHE A 7 -0.01 -22.81 6.08
C PHE A 7 -0.94 -22.22 7.16
N ARG A 8 -0.39 -21.43 8.08
CA ARG A 8 -1.19 -20.78 9.13
C ARG A 8 -2.19 -19.81 8.52
N ALA A 9 -1.78 -18.98 7.55
CA ALA A 9 -2.67 -18.03 6.89
C ALA A 9 -3.87 -18.72 6.24
N ARG A 10 -3.67 -19.82 5.52
CA ARG A 10 -4.75 -20.62 4.91
C ARG A 10 -5.77 -21.15 5.91
N HIS A 11 -5.35 -21.44 7.14
CA HIS A 11 -6.24 -21.98 8.17
C HIS A 11 -6.95 -20.90 8.98
N VAL A 12 -6.25 -19.83 9.37
CA VAL A 12 -6.80 -18.82 10.31
C VAL A 12 -7.30 -17.55 9.63
N ALA A 13 -6.88 -17.30 8.38
CA ALA A 13 -7.25 -16.13 7.60
C ALA A 13 -7.20 -16.44 6.08
N PRO A 14 -8.01 -17.40 5.58
CA PRO A 14 -7.94 -17.88 4.20
C PRO A 14 -8.13 -16.77 3.14
N ASP A 15 -8.93 -15.75 3.47
CA ASP A 15 -9.22 -14.61 2.59
C ASP A 15 -8.14 -13.51 2.65
N SER A 16 -7.09 -13.69 3.45
CA SER A 16 -5.95 -12.78 3.46
C SER A 16 -5.09 -12.99 2.21
N ILE A 17 -4.36 -11.95 1.77
CA ILE A 17 -3.43 -12.04 0.62
C ILE A 17 -2.53 -13.29 0.70
N ARG A 18 -1.93 -13.54 1.87
CA ARG A 18 -1.07 -14.73 2.09
C ARG A 18 -1.85 -16.05 2.12
N GLY A 19 -3.09 -16.05 2.61
CA GLY A 19 -3.97 -17.22 2.60
C GLY A 19 -4.39 -17.59 1.17
N SER A 20 -4.81 -16.60 0.39
CA SER A 20 -5.32 -16.80 -0.97
C SER A 20 -4.23 -17.05 -2.02
N PHE A 21 -3.07 -16.39 -1.89
CA PHE A 21 -2.04 -16.37 -2.95
C PHE A 21 -0.65 -16.86 -2.52
N GLY A 22 -0.44 -17.14 -1.23
CA GLY A 22 0.85 -17.61 -0.73
C GLY A 22 1.18 -19.03 -1.19
N LEU A 23 2.45 -19.28 -1.54
CA LEU A 23 2.93 -20.59 -2.01
C LEU A 23 3.73 -21.32 -0.93
N THR A 24 4.72 -20.65 -0.34
CA THR A 24 5.59 -21.17 0.73
C THR A 24 5.91 -20.07 1.74
N ASP A 25 6.53 -20.40 2.87
CA ASP A 25 6.88 -19.41 3.89
C ASP A 25 7.87 -18.33 3.40
N THR A 26 8.70 -18.65 2.40
CA THR A 26 9.60 -17.69 1.72
C THR A 26 9.02 -17.10 0.43
N ARG A 27 7.93 -17.67 -0.08
CA ARG A 27 7.17 -17.18 -1.25
C ARG A 27 5.73 -16.89 -0.82
N ASN A 28 5.58 -15.94 0.10
CA ASN A 28 4.32 -15.58 0.74
C ASN A 28 3.71 -14.29 0.14
N THR A 29 3.99 -14.00 -1.13
CA THR A 29 3.35 -12.96 -1.95
C THR A 29 3.72 -11.51 -1.63
N THR A 30 3.78 -11.11 -0.36
CA THR A 30 3.86 -9.70 0.02
C THR A 30 4.68 -9.47 1.29
N HIS A 31 5.44 -8.39 1.28
CA HIS A 31 6.11 -7.79 2.43
C HIS A 31 5.36 -6.53 2.87
N GLY A 32 5.41 -6.24 4.17
CA GLY A 32 4.99 -4.97 4.73
C GLY A 32 5.63 -4.79 6.08
N SER A 33 6.04 -3.57 6.38
CA SER A 33 6.77 -3.23 7.60
C SER A 33 5.96 -3.59 8.85
N ASP A 34 6.65 -4.07 9.88
CA ASP A 34 6.04 -4.57 11.12
C ASP A 34 5.80 -3.48 12.18
N SER A 35 6.28 -2.26 11.95
CA SER A 35 6.13 -1.11 12.83
C SER A 35 6.24 0.19 12.05
N VAL A 36 5.84 1.31 12.67
CA VAL A 36 6.04 2.65 12.10
C VAL A 36 7.54 2.94 11.89
N VAL A 37 8.39 2.53 12.84
CA VAL A 37 9.84 2.76 12.76
C VAL A 37 10.46 1.98 11.59
N SER A 38 10.09 0.72 11.40
CA SER A 38 10.54 -0.07 10.25
C SER A 38 9.97 0.47 8.94
N ALA A 39 8.72 0.97 8.93
CA ALA A 39 8.11 1.61 7.77
C ALA A 39 8.92 2.84 7.31
N SER A 40 9.18 3.82 8.18
CA SER A 40 9.95 5.01 7.81
C SER A 40 11.35 4.65 7.28
N ARG A 41 12.01 3.66 7.90
CA ARG A 41 13.33 3.18 7.45
C ARG A 41 13.26 2.51 6.08
N GLU A 42 12.27 1.65 5.84
CA GLU A 42 12.11 0.94 4.58
C GLU A 42 11.69 1.89 3.45
N ILE A 43 10.78 2.83 3.73
CA ILE A 43 10.38 3.89 2.80
C ILE A 43 11.61 4.69 2.34
N ALA A 44 12.41 5.19 3.28
CA ALA A 44 13.62 5.94 2.95
C ALA A 44 14.66 5.11 2.18
N ALA A 45 14.71 3.80 2.40
CA ALA A 45 15.64 2.90 1.70
C ALA A 45 15.21 2.62 0.25
N PHE A 46 13.92 2.42 0.00
CA PHE A 46 13.40 2.08 -1.35
C PHE A 46 13.04 3.30 -2.20
N PHE A 47 12.62 4.40 -1.56
CA PHE A 47 12.12 5.61 -2.22
C PHE A 47 12.81 6.85 -1.64
N PRO A 48 14.10 7.07 -1.95
CA PRO A 48 14.90 8.13 -1.33
C PRO A 48 14.36 9.55 -1.58
N ASP A 49 13.64 9.75 -2.69
CA ASP A 49 13.05 11.04 -3.06
C ASP A 49 11.64 11.26 -2.49
N PHE A 50 11.07 10.25 -1.81
CA PHE A 50 9.74 10.33 -1.22
C PHE A 50 9.79 10.96 0.18
N SER A 51 8.98 12.00 0.40
CA SER A 51 8.83 12.64 1.71
C SER A 51 7.61 12.07 2.43
N GLU A 52 7.85 11.13 3.34
CA GLU A 52 6.80 10.55 4.20
C GLU A 52 6.05 11.64 4.98
N GLN A 53 6.77 12.62 5.54
CA GLN A 53 6.17 13.72 6.28
C GLN A 53 5.21 14.53 5.41
N ARG A 54 5.65 14.97 4.23
CA ARG A 54 4.81 15.75 3.32
C ARG A 54 3.57 14.97 2.91
N TRP A 55 3.72 13.67 2.64
CA TRP A 55 2.59 12.81 2.30
C TRP A 55 1.53 12.77 3.41
N TYR A 56 1.93 12.61 4.68
CA TYR A 56 0.99 12.65 5.81
C TYR A 56 0.32 14.01 6.01
N GLU A 57 1.02 15.11 5.70
CA GLU A 57 0.50 16.47 5.88
C GLU A 57 -0.44 16.90 4.75
N GLU A 58 -0.12 16.52 3.51
CA GLU A 58 -0.76 17.08 2.31
C GLU A 58 -1.68 16.06 1.61
N GLU A 59 -1.24 14.82 1.42
CA GLU A 59 -1.90 13.87 0.52
C GLU A 59 -2.81 12.87 1.27
N GLU A 60 -2.30 12.29 2.36
CA GLU A 60 -2.98 11.27 3.16
C GLU A 60 -4.39 11.70 3.62
N PRO A 61 -4.59 12.92 4.16
CA PRO A 61 -5.91 13.32 4.63
C PRO A 61 -6.94 13.42 3.49
N GLN A 62 -6.49 13.83 2.30
CA GLN A 62 -7.35 13.97 1.14
C GLN A 62 -7.73 12.59 0.57
N LEU A 63 -6.79 11.64 0.57
CA LEU A 63 -7.05 10.26 0.14
C LEU A 63 -7.90 9.48 1.14
N ARG A 64 -7.77 9.76 2.45
CA ARG A 64 -8.55 9.11 3.50
C ARG A 64 -10.02 9.54 3.49
N CYS A 65 -10.28 10.83 3.29
CA CYS A 65 -11.60 11.43 3.54
C CYS A 65 -12.29 11.98 2.28
N GLY A 66 -11.57 12.16 1.16
CA GLY A 66 -12.11 12.74 -0.07
C GLY A 66 -12.75 11.71 -1.01
N PRO A 67 -13.56 12.16 -2.00
CA PRO A 67 -13.97 11.30 -3.09
C PRO A 67 -12.74 10.93 -3.94
N VAL A 68 -12.25 9.70 -3.80
CA VAL A 68 -11.12 9.20 -4.57
C VAL A 68 -11.61 8.53 -5.86
N CYS A 69 -11.13 9.02 -7.01
CA CYS A 69 -11.37 8.43 -8.32
C CYS A 69 -10.14 7.69 -8.81
N TYR A 70 -10.34 6.61 -9.56
CA TYR A 70 -9.27 5.87 -10.22
C TYR A 70 -9.19 6.26 -11.69
N SER A 71 -8.01 6.65 -12.18
CA SER A 71 -7.73 6.77 -13.62
C SER A 71 -7.10 5.47 -14.13
N PRO A 72 -7.78 4.71 -15.00
CA PRO A 72 -7.22 3.52 -15.62
C PRO A 72 -5.98 3.79 -16.48
N GLU A 73 -5.89 4.97 -17.09
CA GLU A 73 -4.83 5.35 -18.03
C GLU A 73 -3.50 5.55 -17.30
N GLY A 74 -3.54 6.24 -16.17
CA GLY A 74 -2.36 6.44 -15.32
C GLY A 74 -2.12 5.33 -14.32
N GLY A 75 -3.13 4.49 -14.06
CA GLY A 75 -3.10 3.52 -12.97
C GLY A 75 -3.02 4.18 -11.59
N VAL A 76 -3.52 5.41 -11.45
CA VAL A 76 -3.40 6.24 -10.25
C VAL A 76 -4.76 6.62 -9.68
N HIS A 77 -4.81 6.71 -8.36
CA HIS A 77 -5.92 7.29 -7.63
C HIS A 77 -5.69 8.79 -7.41
N TYR A 78 -6.74 9.59 -7.59
CA TYR A 78 -6.69 11.03 -7.36
C TYR A 78 -7.97 11.52 -6.67
N VAL A 79 -7.88 12.68 -6.04
CA VAL A 79 -8.99 13.29 -5.30
C VAL A 79 -9.86 14.07 -6.28
N ALA A 80 -11.14 13.72 -6.37
CA ALA A 80 -12.09 14.39 -7.26
C ALA A 80 -12.40 15.79 -6.72
N GLY A 81 -11.76 16.81 -7.32
CA GLY A 81 -11.99 18.22 -6.96
C GLY A 81 -10.78 19.12 -7.17
N THR A 82 -9.56 18.58 -7.27
CA THR A 82 -8.39 19.32 -7.72
C THR A 82 -8.28 19.18 -9.24
N GLY A 83 -8.63 20.23 -9.97
CA GLY A 83 -8.56 20.28 -11.44
C GLY A 83 -7.13 20.23 -11.98
N GLY A 84 -6.46 19.09 -11.82
CA GLY A 84 -5.22 18.76 -12.51
C GLY A 84 -5.56 18.16 -13.88
N LEU A 85 -5.21 18.89 -14.94
CA LEU A 85 -5.20 18.40 -16.32
C LEU A 85 -4.65 16.97 -16.37
N GLY A 86 -5.45 16.02 -16.84
CA GLY A 86 -4.96 14.70 -17.21
C GLY A 86 -3.90 14.84 -18.32
N PRO A 87 -2.96 13.88 -18.42
CA PRO A 87 -1.94 13.92 -19.46
C PRO A 87 -2.60 13.88 -20.85
N ALA A 88 -2.11 14.74 -21.75
CA ALA A 88 -2.49 14.80 -23.15
C ALA A 88 -2.10 13.53 -23.93
#